data_AF-A0A9E4PVE8-F1
#
_entry.id   AF-A0A9E4PVE8-F1
#
_cell.length_a   1.000
_cell.length_b   1.000
_cell.length_c   1.000
_cell.angle_alpha   90.00
_cell.angle_beta   90.00
_cell.angle_gamma   90.00
#
_symmetry.space_group_name_H-M   'P 1'
#
loop_
_entity.id
_entity.type
_entity.pdbx_description
1 polymer ?
#
loop_
_entity_poly.entity_id
_entity_poly.type
_entity_poly.pdbx_seq_one_letter_code
_entity_poly.pdbx_strand_id
1 'polypeptide(L)'
;LAFIFSWIRATLPRLRIDQLLAFAWKFLLPLSIINLFATALEVFFLRDAAGTLDTTDLWIMAGINFGVAIGCLLVFGTLIQDKVRPAKPVTGAALSPGEAN
;
A
#
# COMPACT_ATOMS: atom_id res chain seq x y z
N LEU A 1 -10.88 -23.00 2.46
CA LEU A 1 -9.92 -22.34 3.39
C LEU A 1 -8.64 -23.14 3.62
N ALA A 2 -8.69 -24.47 3.85
CA ALA A 2 -7.51 -25.31 4.10
C ALA A 2 -6.42 -25.23 3.00
N PHE A 3 -6.81 -25.17 1.72
CA PHE A 3 -5.88 -25.03 0.59
C PHE A 3 -5.09 -23.71 0.64
N ILE A 4 -5.76 -22.59 0.97
CA ILE A 4 -5.13 -21.26 1.09
C ILE A 4 -4.16 -21.24 2.28
N PHE A 5 -4.55 -21.77 3.44
CA PHE A 5 -3.67 -21.83 4.61
C PHE A 5 -2.44 -22.72 4.39
N SER A 6 -2.61 -23.85 3.68
CA SER A 6 -1.49 -24.71 3.28
C SER A 6 -0.53 -23.98 2.34
N TRP A 7 -1.07 -23.24 1.37
CA TRP A 7 -0.28 -22.50 0.39
C TRP A 7 0.46 -21.31 1.00
N ILE A 8 -0.17 -20.55 1.90
CA ILE A 8 0.45 -19.45 2.65
C ILE A 8 1.62 -19.94 3.49
N ARG A 9 1.48 -21.10 4.15
CA ARG A 9 2.57 -21.69 4.94
C ARG A 9 3.74 -22.14 4.06
N ALA A 10 3.47 -22.56 2.83
CA ALA A 10 4.48 -22.93 1.85
C ALA A 10 5.17 -21.72 1.17
N THR A 11 4.45 -20.62 0.97
CA THR A 11 4.99 -19.39 0.32
C THR A 11 5.62 -18.40 1.30
N LEU A 12 5.24 -18.40 2.58
CA LEU A 12 5.79 -17.51 3.61
C LEU A 12 6.56 -18.32 4.68
N PRO A 13 7.76 -18.84 4.36
CA PRO A 13 8.48 -19.77 5.23
C PRO A 13 8.92 -19.16 6.57
N ARG A 14 9.23 -17.85 6.66
CA ARG A 14 9.49 -17.09 7.91
C ARG A 14 9.41 -15.57 7.72
N LEU A 15 8.22 -15.00 7.50
CA LEU A 15 8.06 -13.55 7.65
C LEU A 15 7.99 -13.20 9.14
N ARG A 16 8.85 -12.30 9.61
CA ARG A 16 8.74 -11.78 10.98
C ARG A 16 7.46 -10.95 11.08
N ILE A 17 6.67 -11.19 12.12
CA ILE A 17 5.44 -10.44 12.42
C ILE A 17 5.75 -8.94 12.46
N ASP A 18 6.94 -8.56 12.90
CA ASP A 18 7.39 -7.16 12.95
C ASP A 18 7.46 -6.50 11.56
N GLN A 19 7.82 -7.23 10.50
CA GLN A 19 7.85 -6.69 9.14
C GLN A 19 6.45 -6.52 8.58
N LEU A 20 5.56 -7.48 8.87
CA LEU A 20 4.16 -7.38 8.52
C LEU A 20 3.49 -6.23 9.27
N LEU A 21 3.79 -6.07 10.55
CA LEU A 21 3.27 -5.00 11.40
C LEU A 21 3.80 -3.65 10.94
N ALA A 22 5.09 -3.52 10.67
CA ALA A 22 5.66 -2.30 10.11
C ALA A 22 5.03 -1.94 8.76
N PHE A 23 4.74 -2.92 7.90
CA PHE A 23 3.99 -2.69 6.66
C PHE A 23 2.55 -2.26 6.95
N ALA A 24 1.84 -2.97 7.83
CA ALA A 24 0.45 -2.64 8.16
C ALA A 24 0.30 -1.23 8.75
N TRP A 25 1.17 -0.85 9.68
CA TRP A 25 1.12 0.45 10.34
C TRP A 25 1.57 1.60 9.44
N LYS A 26 2.50 1.34 8.52
CA LYS A 26 3.12 2.38 7.69
C LYS A 26 2.48 2.50 6.30
N PHE A 27 1.73 1.48 5.88
CA PHE A 27 1.06 1.40 4.58
C PHE A 27 -0.45 1.17 4.71
N LEU A 28 -0.89 0.08 5.36
CA LEU A 28 -2.32 -0.30 5.37
C LEU A 28 -3.17 0.70 6.16
N LEU A 29 -2.66 1.23 7.27
CA LEU A 29 -3.38 2.15 8.14
C LEU A 29 -3.62 3.54 7.51
N PRO A 30 -2.62 4.25 6.96
CA PRO A 30 -2.90 5.51 6.26
C PRO A 30 -3.76 5.31 5.01
N LEU A 31 -3.55 4.23 4.26
CA LEU A 31 -4.33 3.92 3.06
C LEU A 31 -5.81 3.65 3.39
N SER A 32 -6.09 2.93 4.47
CA SER A 32 -7.47 2.66 4.90
C SER A 32 -8.20 3.91 5.35
N ILE A 33 -7.50 4.83 6.03
CA ILE A 33 -8.06 6.12 6.45
C ILE A 33 -8.44 6.97 5.24
N ILE A 34 -7.55 7.10 4.25
CA ILE A 34 -7.85 7.87 3.03
C ILE A 34 -9.06 7.28 2.31
N ASN A 35 -9.12 5.96 2.17
CA ASN A 35 -10.24 5.30 1.50
C ASN A 35 -11.55 5.48 2.28
N LEU A 36 -11.51 5.42 3.61
CA LEU A 36 -12.66 5.67 4.47
C LEU A 36 -13.17 7.11 4.31
N PHE A 37 -12.29 8.10 4.33
CA PHE A 37 -12.68 9.50 4.13
C PHE A 37 -13.22 9.75 2.73
N ALA A 38 -12.62 9.17 1.69
CA ALA A 38 -13.12 9.28 0.33
C ALA A 38 -14.54 8.72 0.21
N THR A 39 -14.76 7.52 0.73
CA THR A 39 -16.09 6.87 0.74
C THR A 39 -17.09 7.70 1.56
N ALA A 40 -16.69 8.25 2.70
CA ALA A 40 -17.57 9.07 3.54
C ALA A 40 -17.97 10.38 2.85
N LEU A 41 -17.04 11.06 2.17
CA LEU A 41 -17.31 12.27 1.40
C LEU A 41 -18.23 12.00 0.21
N GLU A 42 -17.99 10.89 -0.48
CA GLU A 42 -18.79 10.43 -1.60
C GLU A 42 -20.25 10.15 -1.19
N VAL A 43 -20.44 9.41 -0.09
CA VAL A 43 -21.78 9.19 0.49
C VAL A 43 -22.43 10.48 0.93
N PHE A 44 -21.68 11.42 1.50
CA PHE A 44 -22.21 12.71 1.91
C PHE A 44 -22.69 13.55 0.72
N PHE A 45 -21.94 13.56 -0.39
CA PHE A 45 -22.26 14.37 -1.57
C PHE A 45 -23.39 13.81 -2.44
N LEU A 46 -23.48 12.48 -2.55
CA LEU A 46 -24.46 11.80 -3.41
C LEU A 46 -25.75 11.43 -2.65
N ARG A 47 -25.78 11.61 -1.32
CA ARG A 47 -26.99 11.38 -0.53
C ARG A 47 -28.01 12.47 -0.82
N ASP A 48 -29.13 12.05 -1.40
CA ASP A 48 -30.24 12.94 -1.68
C ASP A 48 -30.95 13.40 -0.39
N ALA A 49 -31.74 14.48 -0.44
CA ALA A 49 -32.38 15.10 0.74
C ALA A 49 -33.31 14.15 1.51
N ALA A 50 -33.82 13.10 0.84
CA ALA A 50 -34.65 12.05 1.43
C ALA A 50 -33.84 10.90 2.07
N GLY A 51 -32.51 10.89 1.96
CA GLY A 51 -31.64 9.83 2.48
C GLY A 51 -31.69 8.52 1.68
N THR A 52 -32.39 8.49 0.55
CA THR A 52 -32.42 7.37 -0.39
C THR A 52 -31.24 7.44 -1.35
N LEU A 53 -30.50 6.35 -1.46
CA LEU A 53 -29.46 6.15 -2.47
C LEU A 53 -30.04 5.22 -3.53
N ASP A 54 -30.16 5.69 -4.78
CA ASP A 54 -30.65 4.85 -5.87
C ASP A 54 -29.55 3.87 -6.34
N THR A 55 -29.94 2.80 -7.01
CA THR A 55 -29.01 1.82 -7.59
C THR A 55 -28.03 2.49 -8.55
N THR A 56 -28.47 3.53 -9.28
CA THR A 56 -27.60 4.34 -10.15
C THR A 56 -26.52 5.09 -9.35
N ASP A 57 -26.88 5.67 -8.21
CA ASP A 57 -25.94 6.39 -7.34
C ASP A 57 -24.91 5.42 -6.75
N LEU A 58 -25.33 4.21 -6.38
CA LEU A 58 -24.44 3.16 -5.89
C LEU A 58 -23.42 2.71 -6.95
N TRP A 59 -23.81 2.63 -8.22
CA TRP A 59 -22.87 2.31 -9.30
C TRP A 59 -21.88 3.44 -9.56
N ILE A 60 -22.32 4.70 -9.46
CA ILE A 60 -21.44 5.88 -9.56
C ILE A 60 -20.45 5.89 -8.40
N MET A 61 -20.92 5.63 -7.18
CA MET A 61 -20.08 5.50 -6.00
C MET A 61 -19.04 4.39 -6.18
N ALA A 62 -19.47 3.20 -6.62
CA ALA A 62 -18.57 2.08 -6.85
C ALA A 62 -17.47 2.41 -7.87
N GLY A 63 -17.83 3.10 -8.97
CA GLY A 63 -16.88 3.53 -9.99
C GLY A 63 -15.85 4.54 -9.47
N ILE A 64 -16.31 5.57 -8.75
CA ILE A 64 -15.44 6.61 -8.16
C ILE A 64 -14.58 6.01 -7.06
N ASN A 65 -15.13 5.17 -6.17
CA ASN A 65 -14.38 4.46 -5.15
C ASN A 65 -13.24 3.60 -5.73
N PHE A 66 -13.50 2.89 -6.84
CA PHE A 66 -12.45 2.17 -7.57
C PHE A 66 -11.37 3.11 -8.11
N GLY A 67 -11.77 4.25 -8.68
CA GLY A 67 -10.84 5.27 -9.17
C GLY A 67 -9.98 5.85 -8.06
N VAL A 68 -10.57 6.18 -6.92
CA VAL A 68 -9.87 6.69 -5.74
C VAL A 68 -8.96 5.62 -5.14
N ALA A 69 -9.40 4.37 -5.06
CA ALA A 69 -8.58 3.25 -4.58
C ALA A 69 -7.35 3.05 -5.46
N ILE A 70 -7.50 3.09 -6.79
CA ILE A 70 -6.38 3.02 -7.74
C ILE A 70 -5.48 4.24 -7.60
N GLY A 71 -6.05 5.45 -7.55
CA GLY A 71 -5.29 6.69 -7.37
C GLY A 71 -4.46 6.70 -6.09
N CYS A 72 -5.06 6.29 -4.96
CA CYS A 72 -4.36 6.17 -3.68
C CYS A 72 -3.25 5.12 -3.76
N LEU A 73 -3.48 3.99 -4.42
CA LEU A 73 -2.46 2.96 -4.60
C LEU A 73 -1.26 3.48 -5.41
N LEU A 74 -1.51 4.26 -6.47
CA LEU A 74 -0.47 4.86 -7.32
C LEU A 74 0.30 5.96 -6.59
N VAL A 75 -0.39 6.92 -5.96
CA VAL A 75 0.23 8.00 -5.19
C VAL A 75 1.10 7.41 -4.07
N PHE A 76 0.57 6.47 -3.31
CA PHE A 76 1.34 5.85 -2.23
C PHE A 76 2.48 4.97 -2.76
N GLY A 77 2.31 4.35 -3.93
CA GLY A 77 3.37 3.66 -4.67
C GLY A 77 4.54 4.59 -5.00
N THR A 78 4.26 5.78 -5.54
CA THR A 78 5.31 6.77 -5.86
C THR A 78 6.04 7.27 -4.61
N LEU A 79 5.34 7.51 -3.50
CA LEU A 79 5.94 7.97 -2.23
C LEU A 79 6.89 6.94 -1.58
N ILE A 80 6.72 5.66 -1.89
CA ILE A 80 7.57 4.58 -1.36
C ILE A 80 8.84 4.40 -2.18
N GLN A 81 8.78 4.60 -3.51
CA GLN A 81 9.92 4.39 -4.40
C GLN A 81 11.10 5.33 -4.10
N ASP A 82 10.83 6.53 -3.59
CA ASP A 82 11.86 7.51 -3.23
C ASP A 82 12.85 7.03 -2.16
N LYS A 83 12.45 6.03 -1.35
CA LYS A 83 13.29 5.48 -0.28
C LYS A 83 14.13 4.27 -0.68
N VAL A 84 13.98 3.77 -1.90
CA VAL A 84 14.77 2.64 -2.41
C VAL A 84 15.90 3.18 -3.30
N ARG A 85 16.80 3.98 -2.72
CA ARG A 85 18.07 4.30 -3.40
C ARG A 85 19.02 3.12 -3.21
N PRO A 86 19.46 2.42 -4.27
CA PRO A 86 20.47 1.39 -4.14
C PRO A 86 21.76 2.03 -3.59
N ALA A 87 22.29 1.45 -2.51
CA ALA A 87 23.58 1.86 -2.00
C ALA A 87 24.61 1.72 -3.13
N LYS A 88 25.33 2.80 -3.42
CA LYS A 88 26.37 2.82 -4.46
C LYS A 88 27.36 1.69 -4.16
N PRO A 89 27.64 0.77 -5.10
CA PRO A 89 28.67 -0.24 -4.91
C PRO A 89 29.98 0.48 -4.59
N VAL A 90 30.67 0.04 -3.53
CA VAL A 90 32.02 0.50 -3.25
C VAL A 90 32.93 -0.17 -4.29
N THR A 91 32.94 0.38 -5.50
CA THR A 91 33.92 0.05 -6.53
C THR A 91 35.24 0.68 -6.09
N GLY A 92 36.15 -0.13 -5.54
CA GLY A 92 37.55 0.23 -5.40
C GLY A 92 37.90 1.18 -4.25
N ALA A 93 37.71 0.74 -3.00
CA ALA A 93 38.82 0.92 -2.06
C ALA A 93 39.86 -0.14 -2.45
N ALA A 94 40.68 0.08 -3.49
CA ALA A 94 41.99 0.69 -3.30
C ALA A 94 42.70 0.09 -2.08
N LEU A 95 42.92 -1.23 -2.10
CA LEU A 95 44.05 -1.82 -1.40
C LEU A 95 45.31 -1.19 -2.02
N SER A 96 45.79 -0.13 -1.39
CA SER A 96 47.07 0.51 -1.75
C SER A 96 48.20 -0.49 -1.45
N PRO A 97 49.14 -0.74 -2.38
CA PRO A 97 50.24 -1.71 -2.20
C PRO A 97 51.32 -1.34 -1.17
N GLY A 98 51.00 -0.59 -0.11
CA GLY A 98 51.97 -0.01 0.84
C GLY A 98 51.94 -0.55 2.28
N GLU A 99 51.00 -1.42 2.64
CA GLU A 99 50.83 -1.92 4.04
C GLU A 99 51.45 -3.31 4.30
N ALA A 100 52.31 -3.80 3.40
CA ALA A 100 52.88 -5.16 3.46
C ALA A 100 54.42 -5.22 3.61
N ASN A 101 55.03 -4.22 4.24
CA ASN A 101 56.45 -4.24 4.64
C ASN A 101 56.61 -4.00 6.14
#